data_AF-A0A1H5AKQ5-F1
#
_entry.id   AF-A0A1H5AKQ5-F1
#
_cell.length_a   1.000
_cell.length_b   1.000
_cell.length_c   1.000
_cell.angle_alpha   90.00
_cell.angle_beta   90.00
_cell.angle_gamma   90.00
#
_symmetry.space_group_name_H-M   'P 1'
#
loop_
_entity.id
_entity.type
_entity.pdbx_description
1 polymer ?
#
loop_
_entity_poly.entity_id
_entity_poly.type
_entity_poly.pdbx_seq_one_letter_code
_entity_poly.pdbx_strand_id
1 'polypeptide(L)'
;MPRCFVMQPFDGDEFDKRYNEIYRSAIAEAGFEPYRVDRDPSASIPIANIESGIRESAACFADISIDNPNVWFELGYAICANKPICIVCSHERAKFPFDVQHRQIIRYKKGSPSDFEDLRRSIVERLKAIEKKDVDLEPILKQETPEERGNVSDLEFSALCIVFENQESDQDTVSFYAIANSMERAGYTKIASRVSLSSLVRKGMIASSTEANRDDEGSYYVYQVMPQGADVVMNSLEKISLKKAQRLSPMDRKPTAKYAGELDDDTPF
;
A
#
# COMPACT_ATOMS: atom_id res chain seq x y z
N MET A 1 -15.71 -4.01 4.00
CA MET A 1 -14.32 -4.49 3.92
C MET A 1 -13.57 -3.53 3.01
N PRO A 2 -12.31 -3.17 3.30
CA PRO A 2 -11.52 -2.31 2.41
C PRO A 2 -11.34 -2.96 1.04
N ARG A 3 -11.40 -2.16 -0.04
CA ARG A 3 -11.32 -2.67 -1.41
C ARG A 3 -9.89 -3.08 -1.78
N CYS A 4 -9.75 -4.19 -2.49
CA CYS A 4 -8.53 -4.61 -3.16
C CYS A 4 -8.76 -4.63 -4.67
N PHE A 5 -8.10 -3.74 -5.40
CA PHE A 5 -8.22 -3.65 -6.85
C PHE A 5 -7.45 -4.81 -7.51
N VAL A 6 -8.10 -5.54 -8.41
CA VAL A 6 -7.56 -6.74 -9.04
C VAL A 6 -7.19 -6.45 -10.50
N MET A 7 -5.90 -6.44 -10.77
CA MET A 7 -5.28 -6.29 -12.09
C MET A 7 -4.88 -7.67 -12.59
N GLN A 8 -5.55 -8.18 -13.61
CA GLN A 8 -5.21 -9.47 -14.18
C GLN A 8 -5.63 -9.54 -15.64
N PRO A 9 -5.04 -10.45 -16.43
CA PRO A 9 -5.62 -10.83 -17.71
C PRO A 9 -7.02 -11.40 -17.50
N PHE A 10 -7.88 -11.20 -18.49
CA PHE A 10 -9.18 -11.86 -18.57
C PHE A 10 -9.31 -12.44 -19.98
N ASP A 11 -9.74 -13.69 -20.05
CA ASP A 11 -9.80 -14.49 -21.27
C ASP A 11 -11.13 -15.26 -21.39
N GLY A 12 -12.02 -15.14 -20.40
CA GLY A 12 -13.24 -15.92 -20.32
C GLY A 12 -13.03 -17.39 -19.96
N ASP A 13 -11.80 -17.81 -19.62
CA ASP A 13 -11.45 -19.19 -19.34
C ASP A 13 -10.43 -19.31 -18.19
N GLU A 14 -9.14 -19.49 -18.47
CA GLU A 14 -8.13 -19.89 -17.48
C GLU A 14 -7.97 -18.82 -16.39
N PHE A 15 -7.87 -17.55 -16.77
CA PHE A 15 -7.69 -16.46 -15.82
C PHE A 15 -8.97 -16.15 -15.05
N ASP A 16 -10.12 -16.24 -15.71
CA ASP A 16 -11.41 -16.03 -15.05
C ASP A 16 -11.75 -17.14 -14.04
N LYS A 17 -11.45 -18.41 -14.37
CA LYS A 17 -11.55 -19.53 -13.44
C LYS A 17 -10.61 -19.33 -12.25
N ARG A 18 -9.35 -18.98 -12.50
CA ARG A 18 -8.38 -18.72 -11.43
C ARG A 18 -8.83 -17.61 -10.49
N TYR A 19 -9.41 -16.54 -11.02
CA TYR A 19 -9.98 -15.49 -10.20
C TYR A 19 -11.13 -15.99 -9.33
N ASN A 20 -12.10 -16.68 -9.94
CA ASN A 20 -13.31 -17.15 -9.26
C ASN A 20 -12.99 -18.17 -8.14
N GLU A 21 -12.06 -19.08 -8.41
CA GLU A 21 -11.75 -20.20 -7.51
C GLU A 21 -10.70 -19.82 -6.46
N ILE A 22 -9.69 -19.03 -6.84
CA ILE A 22 -8.50 -18.82 -6.00
C ILE A 22 -8.38 -17.36 -5.54
N TYR A 23 -8.26 -16.41 -6.47
CA TYR A 23 -7.89 -15.03 -6.09
C TYR A 23 -8.98 -14.35 -5.27
N ARG A 24 -10.24 -14.47 -5.69
CA ARG A 24 -11.37 -13.88 -4.98
C ARG A 24 -11.47 -14.40 -3.54
N SER A 25 -11.30 -15.71 -3.34
CA SER A 25 -11.38 -16.33 -2.01
C SER A 25 -10.18 -15.96 -1.13
N ALA A 26 -8.97 -15.90 -1.70
CA ALA A 26 -7.76 -15.49 -0.99
C ALA A 26 -7.84 -14.03 -0.52
N ILE A 27 -8.26 -13.12 -1.40
CA ILE A 27 -8.40 -11.69 -1.08
C ILE A 27 -9.45 -11.48 0.00
N ALA A 28 -10.59 -12.17 -0.09
CA ALA A 28 -11.64 -12.12 0.93
C ALA A 28 -11.17 -12.66 2.29
N GLU A 29 -10.44 -13.77 2.33
CA GLU A 29 -9.88 -14.31 3.58
C GLU A 29 -8.83 -13.39 4.21
N ALA A 30 -8.17 -12.57 3.38
CA ALA A 30 -7.27 -11.52 3.84
C ALA A 30 -7.98 -10.28 4.43
N GLY A 31 -9.32 -10.24 4.43
CA GLY A 31 -10.10 -9.13 4.97
C GLY A 31 -10.47 -8.04 3.96
N PHE A 32 -10.16 -8.24 2.67
CA PHE A 32 -10.42 -7.27 1.61
C PHE A 32 -11.62 -7.64 0.74
N GLU A 33 -12.26 -6.64 0.15
CA GLU A 33 -13.26 -6.83 -0.91
C GLU A 33 -12.55 -6.86 -2.28
N PRO A 34 -12.51 -8.02 -3.00
CA PRO A 34 -11.91 -8.09 -4.32
C PRO A 34 -12.75 -7.34 -5.34
N TYR A 35 -12.15 -6.36 -6.03
CA TYR A 35 -12.83 -5.53 -7.03
C TYR A 35 -12.19 -5.67 -8.41
N ARG A 36 -13.02 -6.01 -9.40
CA ARG A 36 -12.68 -6.11 -10.82
C ARG A 36 -13.54 -5.13 -11.60
N VAL A 37 -12.92 -4.18 -12.29
CA VAL A 37 -13.61 -3.12 -13.03
C VAL A 37 -14.48 -3.68 -14.16
N ASP A 38 -14.05 -4.76 -14.82
CA ASP A 38 -14.77 -5.37 -15.93
C ASP A 38 -16.09 -6.04 -15.51
N ARG A 39 -16.27 -6.28 -14.20
CA ARG A 39 -17.49 -6.85 -13.62
C ARG A 39 -18.41 -5.80 -13.01
N ASP A 40 -18.05 -4.52 -13.07
CA ASP A 40 -18.85 -3.44 -12.52
C ASP A 40 -19.80 -2.87 -13.62
N PRO A 41 -21.12 -3.13 -13.54
CA PRO A 41 -22.08 -2.62 -14.51
C PRO A 41 -22.25 -1.09 -14.45
N SER A 42 -21.78 -0.44 -13.38
CA SER A 42 -21.82 1.02 -13.22
C SER A 42 -20.62 1.73 -13.85
N ALA A 43 -19.64 0.98 -14.35
CA ALA A 43 -18.43 1.53 -14.94
C ALA A 43 -18.72 2.17 -16.33
N SER A 44 -19.04 3.45 -16.36
CA SER A 44 -19.40 4.19 -17.58
C SER A 44 -18.21 4.56 -18.49
N ILE A 45 -17.04 4.82 -17.91
CA ILE A 45 -15.79 5.13 -18.64
C ILE A 45 -14.68 4.21 -18.09
N PRO A 46 -14.30 3.15 -18.83
CA PRO A 46 -13.41 2.11 -18.30
C PRO A 46 -12.09 2.65 -17.71
N ILE A 47 -11.44 3.62 -18.38
CA ILE A 47 -10.13 4.13 -17.98
C ILE A 47 -10.20 4.98 -16.70
N ALA A 48 -11.12 5.95 -16.62
CA ALA A 48 -11.28 6.79 -15.43
C ALA A 48 -11.68 5.98 -14.18
N ASN A 49 -12.40 4.87 -14.40
CA ASN A 49 -12.81 3.95 -13.34
C ASN A 49 -11.67 3.02 -12.89
N ILE A 50 -10.71 2.72 -13.75
CA ILE A 50 -9.48 2.01 -13.39
C ILE A 50 -8.62 2.90 -12.49
N GLU A 51 -8.33 4.13 -12.90
CA GLU A 51 -7.49 5.04 -12.12
C GLU A 51 -8.09 5.34 -10.76
N SER A 52 -9.38 5.71 -10.71
CA SER A 52 -10.09 5.96 -9.46
C SER A 52 -10.22 4.69 -8.63
N GLY A 53 -10.51 3.54 -9.26
CA GLY A 53 -10.59 2.24 -8.58
C GLY A 53 -9.28 1.84 -7.91
N ILE A 54 -8.14 2.04 -8.57
CA ILE A 54 -6.82 1.81 -7.98
C ILE A 54 -6.58 2.81 -6.84
N ARG A 55 -6.85 4.11 -7.07
CA ARG A 55 -6.64 5.16 -6.07
C ARG A 55 -7.47 4.95 -4.80
N GLU A 56 -8.72 4.52 -4.94
CA GLU A 56 -9.64 4.33 -3.81
C GLU A 56 -9.45 3.00 -3.10
N SER A 57 -8.71 2.06 -3.70
CA SER A 57 -8.46 0.76 -3.07
C SER A 57 -7.37 0.85 -1.99
N ALA A 58 -7.57 0.10 -0.92
CA ALA A 58 -6.63 0.02 0.19
C ALA A 58 -5.40 -0.83 -0.16
N ALA A 59 -5.56 -1.79 -1.06
CA ALA A 59 -4.50 -2.63 -1.60
C ALA A 59 -4.78 -2.96 -3.07
N CYS A 60 -3.77 -3.50 -3.74
CA CYS A 60 -3.83 -3.92 -5.12
C CYS A 60 -3.32 -5.36 -5.25
N PHE A 61 -3.89 -6.10 -6.19
CA PHE A 61 -3.47 -7.46 -6.55
C PHE A 61 -3.17 -7.49 -8.04
N ALA A 62 -2.03 -8.07 -8.43
CA ALA A 62 -1.60 -8.14 -9.83
C ALA A 62 -1.24 -9.58 -10.22
N ASP A 63 -1.85 -10.13 -11.28
CA ASP A 63 -1.34 -11.33 -11.97
C ASP A 63 -0.55 -10.93 -13.23
N ILE A 64 0.78 -11.05 -13.15
CA ILE A 64 1.70 -10.72 -14.24
C ILE A 64 2.22 -11.96 -14.98
N SER A 65 1.46 -13.07 -14.98
CA SER A 65 1.89 -14.33 -15.60
C SER A 65 2.15 -14.22 -17.10
N ILE A 66 1.48 -13.30 -17.81
CA ILE A 66 1.68 -13.00 -19.24
C ILE A 66 1.92 -11.51 -19.46
N ASP A 67 2.45 -11.14 -20.64
CA ASP A 67 2.63 -9.74 -21.02
C ASP A 67 1.31 -9.15 -21.52
N ASN A 68 0.45 -8.81 -20.56
CA ASN A 68 -0.79 -8.09 -20.84
C ASN A 68 -0.53 -6.57 -20.70
N PRO A 69 -0.66 -5.78 -21.79
CA PRO A 69 -0.38 -4.34 -21.75
C PRO A 69 -1.23 -3.57 -20.75
N ASN A 70 -2.49 -3.97 -20.55
CA ASN A 70 -3.40 -3.30 -19.61
C ASN A 70 -2.96 -3.55 -18.17
N VAL A 71 -2.60 -4.80 -17.83
CA VAL A 71 -2.10 -5.14 -16.49
C VAL A 71 -0.80 -4.40 -16.20
N TRP A 72 0.09 -4.25 -17.19
CA TRP A 72 1.32 -3.48 -17.01
C TRP A 72 1.06 -1.99 -16.76
N PHE A 73 0.12 -1.41 -17.50
CA PHE A 73 -0.31 -0.03 -17.29
C PHE A 73 -0.90 0.17 -15.89
N GLU A 74 -1.84 -0.69 -15.49
CA GLU A 74 -2.48 -0.65 -14.17
C GLU A 74 -1.46 -0.85 -13.04
N LEU A 75 -0.53 -1.80 -13.19
CA LEU A 75 0.53 -2.04 -12.21
C LEU A 75 1.46 -0.83 -12.08
N GLY A 76 1.88 -0.23 -13.21
CA GLY A 76 2.68 0.99 -13.20
C GLY A 76 1.97 2.14 -12.50
N TYR A 77 0.67 2.32 -12.76
CA TYR A 77 -0.14 3.31 -12.09
C TYR A 77 -0.30 3.04 -10.58
N ALA A 78 -0.55 1.79 -10.18
CA ALA A 78 -0.62 1.40 -8.77
C ALA A 78 0.71 1.62 -8.03
N ILE A 79 1.84 1.39 -8.71
CA ILE A 79 3.18 1.70 -8.20
C ILE A 79 3.33 3.21 -7.99
N CYS A 80 2.98 4.02 -8.98
CA CYS A 80 3.07 5.48 -8.90
C CYS A 80 2.15 6.05 -7.79
N ALA A 81 0.96 5.48 -7.62
CA ALA A 81 0.01 5.82 -6.56
C ALA A 81 0.41 5.27 -5.16
N ASN A 82 1.62 4.73 -5.04
CA ASN A 82 2.20 4.14 -3.82
C ASN A 82 1.26 3.14 -3.12
N LYS A 83 0.54 2.34 -3.92
CA LYS A 83 -0.38 1.34 -3.38
C LYS A 83 0.38 0.11 -2.88
N PRO A 84 -0.03 -0.46 -1.73
CA PRO A 84 0.45 -1.78 -1.36
C PRO A 84 -0.01 -2.83 -2.37
N ILE A 85 0.94 -3.49 -3.04
CA ILE A 85 0.63 -4.46 -4.12
C ILE A 85 1.06 -5.88 -3.73
N CYS A 86 0.17 -6.84 -3.94
CA CYS A 86 0.42 -8.28 -3.96
C CYS A 86 0.57 -8.74 -5.42
N ILE A 87 1.79 -9.04 -5.84
CA ILE A 87 2.08 -9.48 -7.21
C ILE A 87 2.22 -11.00 -7.24
N VAL A 88 1.55 -11.65 -8.17
CA VAL A 88 1.67 -13.08 -8.45
C VAL A 88 2.15 -13.32 -9.87
N CYS A 89 2.88 -14.40 -10.08
CA CYS A 89 3.34 -14.78 -11.40
C CYS A 89 3.51 -16.31 -11.48
N SER A 90 3.03 -16.90 -12.56
CA SER A 90 3.24 -18.33 -12.79
C SER A 90 4.71 -18.66 -13.06
N HIS A 91 5.12 -19.88 -12.73
CA HIS A 91 6.52 -20.32 -12.85
C HIS A 91 7.03 -20.35 -14.29
N GLU A 92 6.14 -20.40 -15.28
CA GLU A 92 6.46 -20.45 -16.71
C GLU A 92 7.13 -19.16 -17.23
N ARG A 93 6.85 -17.99 -16.63
CA ARG A 93 7.58 -16.75 -16.97
C ARG A 93 8.99 -16.83 -16.40
N ALA A 94 10.02 -16.69 -17.23
CA ALA A 94 11.41 -16.73 -16.78
C ALA A 94 11.98 -15.36 -16.37
N LYS A 95 11.65 -14.30 -17.11
CA LYS A 95 12.18 -12.95 -16.93
C LYS A 95 11.09 -11.95 -16.56
N PHE A 96 11.48 -10.93 -15.80
CA PHE A 96 10.62 -9.81 -15.41
C PHE A 96 11.19 -8.50 -15.95
N PRO A 97 10.34 -7.51 -16.28
CA PRO A 97 10.80 -6.15 -16.58
C PRO A 97 11.65 -5.58 -15.43
N PHE A 98 12.63 -4.75 -15.77
CA PHE A 98 13.57 -4.17 -14.82
C PHE A 98 12.88 -3.43 -13.65
N ASP A 99 11.83 -2.68 -13.95
CA ASP A 99 11.06 -1.91 -12.96
C ASP A 99 10.19 -2.76 -12.01
N VAL A 100 10.09 -4.06 -12.28
CA VAL A 100 9.23 -4.99 -11.51
C VAL A 100 10.04 -6.12 -10.87
N GLN A 101 11.17 -6.52 -11.44
CA GLN A 101 11.95 -7.68 -11.00
C GLN A 101 12.43 -7.62 -9.53
N HIS A 102 12.63 -6.41 -9.00
CA HIS A 102 13.08 -6.18 -7.62
C HIS A 102 11.93 -6.24 -6.60
N ARG A 103 10.68 -6.33 -7.06
CA ARG A 103 9.49 -6.39 -6.19
C ARG A 103 9.27 -7.82 -5.69
N GLN A 104 8.56 -7.95 -4.58
CA GLN A 104 8.16 -9.26 -4.08
C GLN A 104 7.06 -9.85 -4.95
N ILE A 105 7.40 -10.91 -5.68
CA ILE A 105 6.51 -11.64 -6.59
C ILE A 105 6.29 -13.04 -6.04
N ILE A 106 5.03 -13.39 -5.78
CA ILE A 106 4.64 -14.75 -5.40
C ILE A 106 4.65 -15.62 -6.65
N ARG A 107 5.57 -16.58 -6.68
CA ARG A 107 5.71 -17.55 -7.77
C ARG A 107 4.83 -18.76 -7.51
N TYR A 108 4.07 -19.21 -8.52
CA TYR A 108 3.18 -20.36 -8.36
C TYR A 108 3.23 -21.33 -9.53
N LYS A 109 2.96 -22.61 -9.24
CA LYS A 109 2.91 -23.70 -10.23
C LYS A 109 1.44 -24.04 -10.52
N LYS A 110 1.21 -24.77 -11.62
CA LYS A 110 -0.12 -25.20 -12.07
C LYS A 110 -0.22 -26.73 -12.20
N GLY A 111 0.71 -27.48 -11.59
CA GLY A 111 0.86 -28.92 -11.81
C GLY A 111 -0.10 -29.78 -11.00
N SER A 112 -0.64 -29.24 -9.91
CA SER A 112 -1.51 -29.97 -8.98
C SER A 112 -2.45 -29.03 -8.22
N PRO A 113 -3.57 -29.52 -7.67
CA PRO A 113 -4.45 -28.72 -6.81
C PRO A 113 -3.73 -28.11 -5.60
N SER A 114 -2.76 -28.82 -5.01
CA SER A 114 -1.96 -28.31 -3.89
C SER A 114 -1.14 -27.07 -4.24
N ASP A 115 -0.70 -26.92 -5.49
CA ASP A 115 0.03 -25.72 -5.92
C ASP A 115 -0.85 -24.45 -5.83
N PHE A 116 -2.15 -24.60 -6.11
CA PHE A 116 -3.11 -23.51 -6.01
C PHE A 116 -3.51 -23.20 -4.57
N GLU A 117 -3.54 -24.21 -3.69
CA GLU A 117 -3.71 -23.99 -2.24
C GLU A 117 -2.51 -23.23 -1.62
N ASP A 118 -1.30 -23.54 -2.06
CA ASP A 118 -0.10 -22.82 -1.64
C ASP A 118 -0.08 -21.38 -2.17
N LEU A 119 -0.51 -21.16 -3.42
CA LEU A 119 -0.73 -19.82 -3.98
C LEU A 119 -1.75 -19.05 -3.14
N ARG A 120 -2.91 -19.65 -2.86
CA ARG A 120 -3.98 -19.06 -2.04
C ARG A 120 -3.44 -18.61 -0.68
N ARG A 121 -2.72 -19.49 0.02
CA ARG A 121 -2.11 -19.21 1.32
C ARG A 121 -1.12 -18.05 1.26
N SER A 122 -0.25 -18.06 0.24
CA SER A 122 0.76 -17.02 0.04
C SER A 122 0.13 -15.65 -0.20
N ILE A 123 -0.96 -15.58 -0.97
CA ILE A 123 -1.73 -14.35 -1.20
C ILE A 123 -2.32 -13.84 0.10
N VAL A 124 -2.97 -14.72 0.89
CA VAL A 124 -3.57 -14.35 2.18
C VAL A 124 -2.52 -13.77 3.12
N GLU A 125 -1.38 -14.45 3.27
CA GLU A 125 -0.29 -14.01 4.13
C GLU A 125 0.27 -12.66 3.69
N ARG A 126 0.47 -12.48 2.37
CA ARG A 126 1.01 -11.24 1.80
C ARG A 126 0.07 -10.06 2.02
N LEU A 127 -1.23 -10.23 1.77
CA LEU A 127 -2.24 -9.18 1.95
C LEU A 127 -2.47 -8.84 3.43
N LYS A 128 -2.49 -9.84 4.33
CA LYS A 128 -2.52 -9.58 5.79
C LYS A 128 -1.26 -8.86 6.27
N ALA A 129 -0.10 -9.15 5.69
CA ALA A 129 1.14 -8.44 6.01
C ALA A 129 1.16 -7.00 5.46
N ILE A 130 0.42 -6.73 4.38
CA ILE A 130 0.20 -5.39 3.85
C ILE A 130 -0.68 -4.56 4.81
N GLU A 131 -1.74 -5.14 5.34
CA GLU A 131 -2.63 -4.48 6.30
C GLU A 131 -1.90 -4.06 7.58
N LYS A 132 -1.00 -4.91 8.08
CA LYS A 132 -0.21 -4.67 9.31
C LYS A 132 0.98 -3.72 9.18
N LYS A 133 1.23 -3.16 7.99
CA LYS A 133 2.36 -2.24 7.77
C LYS A 133 2.07 -0.82 8.22
N ASP A 134 0.82 -0.47 8.49
CA ASP A 134 0.52 0.78 9.20
C ASP A 134 1.00 0.62 10.65
N VAL A 135 1.70 1.61 11.18
CA VAL A 135 2.10 1.64 12.59
C VAL A 135 0.87 1.38 13.46
N ASP A 136 0.91 0.36 14.32
CA ASP A 136 -0.17 0.08 15.26
C ASP A 136 -0.14 1.17 16.36
N LEU A 137 -0.91 2.24 16.14
CA LEU A 137 -0.97 3.42 17.03
C LEU A 137 -1.84 3.16 18.28
N GLU A 138 -2.68 2.13 18.27
CA GLU A 138 -3.56 1.76 19.39
C GLU A 138 -2.86 1.65 20.76
N PRO A 139 -1.68 0.98 20.89
CA PRO A 139 -0.96 0.98 22.16
C PRO A 139 -0.51 2.36 22.63
N ILE A 140 -0.17 3.29 21.72
CA ILE A 140 0.22 4.67 22.08
C ILE A 140 -1.00 5.42 22.62
N LEU A 141 -2.12 5.35 21.90
CA LEU A 141 -3.36 6.06 22.25
C LEU A 141 -3.94 5.63 23.60
N LYS A 142 -3.75 4.36 23.99
CA LYS A 142 -4.26 3.82 25.28
C LYS A 142 -3.37 4.12 26.48
N GLN A 143 -2.10 4.43 26.26
CA GLN A 143 -1.12 4.61 27.33
C GLN A 143 -0.87 6.08 27.69
N GLU A 144 -1.12 7.01 26.76
CA GLU A 144 -0.81 8.43 26.96
C GLU A 144 -2.05 9.33 27.02
N THR A 145 -2.10 10.20 28.01
CA THR A 145 -3.10 11.26 28.09
C THR A 145 -2.81 12.37 27.06
N PRO A 146 -3.81 13.15 26.62
CA PRO A 146 -3.57 14.29 25.73
C PRO A 146 -2.57 15.30 26.30
N GLU A 147 -2.54 15.51 27.61
CA GLU A 147 -1.61 16.41 28.30
C GLU A 147 -0.15 15.96 28.13
N GLU A 148 0.10 14.66 28.23
CA GLU A 148 1.42 14.06 28.02
C GLU A 148 1.89 14.14 26.56
N ARG A 149 0.95 14.30 25.62
CA ARG A 149 1.20 14.51 24.19
C ARG A 149 1.19 15.99 23.77
N GLY A 150 1.31 16.91 24.73
CA GLY A 150 1.30 18.36 24.44
C GLY A 150 -0.07 18.90 24.03
N ASN A 151 -1.15 18.39 24.64
CA ASN A 151 -2.56 18.66 24.33
C ASN A 151 -2.97 18.24 22.91
N VAL A 152 -2.37 17.17 22.38
CA VAL A 152 -2.74 16.56 21.11
C VAL A 152 -3.72 15.41 21.41
N SER A 153 -4.93 15.51 20.87
CA SER A 153 -5.95 14.45 20.97
C SER A 153 -5.59 13.22 20.17
N ASP A 154 -6.26 12.09 20.42
CA ASP A 154 -6.01 10.81 19.70
C ASP A 154 -6.13 10.92 18.18
N LEU A 155 -7.13 11.67 17.73
CA LEU A 155 -7.37 11.91 16.32
C LEU A 155 -6.25 12.77 15.69
N GLU A 156 -5.79 13.79 16.41
CA GLU A 156 -4.68 14.65 15.96
C GLU A 156 -3.36 13.89 15.98
N PHE A 157 -3.12 13.07 17.01
CA PHE A 157 -1.90 12.28 17.13
C PHE A 157 -1.82 11.23 16.01
N SER A 158 -2.94 10.58 15.70
CA SER A 158 -3.02 9.64 14.57
C SER A 158 -2.67 10.30 13.24
N ALA A 159 -3.24 11.49 12.98
CA ALA A 159 -2.90 12.26 11.79
C ALA A 159 -1.43 12.69 11.78
N LEU A 160 -0.89 13.14 12.91
CA LEU A 160 0.50 13.57 13.06
C LEU A 160 1.48 12.42 12.78
N CYS A 161 1.23 11.23 13.33
CA CYS A 161 2.02 10.03 13.05
C CYS A 161 1.96 9.64 11.56
N ILE A 162 0.79 9.74 10.92
CA ILE A 162 0.65 9.46 9.49
C ILE A 162 1.45 10.45 8.65
N VAL A 163 1.43 11.75 8.96
CA VAL A 163 2.27 12.72 8.23
C VAL A 163 3.74 12.38 8.44
N PHE A 164 4.15 12.12 9.69
CA PHE A 164 5.54 11.81 10.05
C PHE A 164 6.05 10.53 9.37
N GLU A 165 5.25 9.46 9.34
CA GLU A 165 5.61 8.17 8.71
C GLU A 165 5.83 8.29 7.20
N ASN A 166 5.11 9.21 6.54
CA ASN A 166 5.16 9.39 5.09
C ASN A 166 6.24 10.39 4.64
N GLN A 167 7.08 10.89 5.56
CA GLN A 167 8.26 11.71 5.26
C GLN A 167 9.52 10.84 5.31
N GLU A 168 10.34 10.85 4.25
CA GLU A 168 11.66 10.21 4.25
C GLU A 168 12.73 11.15 4.86
N SER A 169 12.50 12.46 4.76
CA SER A 169 13.29 13.53 5.35
C SER A 169 12.41 14.59 6.02
N ASP A 170 12.98 15.36 6.95
CA ASP A 170 12.28 16.46 7.63
C ASP A 170 11.78 17.55 6.67
N GLN A 171 12.26 17.59 5.43
CA GLN A 171 11.87 18.56 4.41
C GLN A 171 10.76 18.06 3.48
N ASP A 172 10.40 16.78 3.56
CA ASP A 172 9.43 16.18 2.67
C ASP A 172 8.01 16.66 3.01
N THR A 173 7.18 16.73 1.98
CA THR A 173 5.77 17.12 2.12
C THR A 173 4.88 15.93 1.76
N VAL A 174 3.71 15.86 2.40
CA VAL A 174 2.75 14.79 2.19
C VAL A 174 1.42 15.40 1.74
N SER A 175 0.89 14.90 0.61
CA SER A 175 -0.37 15.41 0.07
C SER A 175 -1.56 15.13 1.01
N PHE A 176 -2.55 16.04 1.00
CA PHE A 176 -3.82 15.79 1.70
C PHE A 176 -4.43 14.44 1.32
N TYR A 177 -4.33 14.07 0.04
CA TYR A 177 -4.88 12.83 -0.48
C TYR A 177 -4.27 11.60 0.20
N ALA A 178 -2.93 11.54 0.28
CA ALA A 178 -2.23 10.44 0.93
C ALA A 178 -2.60 10.34 2.43
N ILE A 179 -2.64 11.48 3.13
CA ILE A 179 -3.00 11.53 4.56
C ILE A 179 -4.45 11.08 4.75
N ALA A 180 -5.38 11.60 3.95
CA ALA A 180 -6.80 11.25 4.06
C ALA A 180 -7.02 9.75 3.84
N ASN A 181 -6.36 9.17 2.84
CA ASN A 181 -6.45 7.74 2.55
C ASN A 181 -5.87 6.89 3.70
N SER A 182 -4.73 7.27 4.29
CA SER A 182 -4.15 6.57 5.44
C SER A 182 -5.02 6.70 6.70
N MET A 183 -5.60 7.87 6.95
CA MET A 183 -6.56 8.09 8.04
C MET A 183 -7.83 7.22 7.87
N GLU A 184 -8.35 7.12 6.65
CA GLU A 184 -9.50 6.25 6.34
C GLU A 184 -9.18 4.77 6.57
N ARG A 185 -7.96 4.33 6.21
CA ARG A 185 -7.46 2.98 6.53
C ARG A 185 -7.32 2.74 8.03
N ALA A 186 -6.97 3.77 8.80
CA ALA A 186 -6.95 3.73 10.26
C ALA A 186 -8.36 3.81 10.90
N GLY A 187 -9.44 3.78 10.11
CA GLY A 187 -10.82 3.74 10.58
C GLY A 187 -11.46 5.11 10.82
N TYR A 188 -10.79 6.20 10.44
CA TYR A 188 -11.32 7.55 10.58
C TYR A 188 -12.08 8.01 9.33
N THR A 189 -12.97 8.98 9.48
CA THR A 189 -13.66 9.57 8.33
C THR A 189 -12.80 10.63 7.64
N LYS A 190 -13.04 10.89 6.35
CA LYS A 190 -12.35 11.96 5.59
C LYS A 190 -12.46 13.34 6.24
N ILE A 191 -13.59 13.64 6.91
CA ILE A 191 -13.76 14.90 7.65
C ILE A 191 -12.85 14.94 8.88
N ALA A 192 -12.62 13.80 9.54
CA ALA A 192 -11.70 13.70 10.67
C ALA A 192 -10.28 14.07 10.23
N SER A 193 -9.84 13.63 9.05
CA SER A 193 -8.55 14.01 8.44
C SER A 193 -8.44 15.52 8.23
N ARG A 194 -9.51 16.17 7.73
CA ARG A 194 -9.48 17.63 7.52
C ARG A 194 -9.46 18.39 8.85
N VAL A 195 -10.22 17.94 9.84
CA VAL A 195 -10.31 18.55 11.17
C VAL A 195 -8.98 18.42 11.91
N SER A 196 -8.38 17.23 11.93
CA SER A 196 -7.10 16.97 12.60
C SER A 196 -5.98 17.82 12.00
N LEU A 197 -5.83 17.82 10.67
CA LEU A 197 -4.82 18.63 9.99
C LEU A 197 -5.01 20.13 10.25
N SER A 198 -6.25 20.63 10.19
CA SER A 198 -6.54 22.04 10.52
C SER A 198 -6.13 22.40 11.94
N SER A 199 -6.36 21.50 12.89
CA SER A 199 -6.03 21.71 14.29
C SER A 199 -4.52 21.64 14.54
N LEU A 200 -3.83 20.65 13.96
CA LEU A 200 -2.38 20.52 14.03
C LEU A 200 -1.64 21.72 13.44
N VAL A 201 -2.13 22.29 12.33
CA VAL A 201 -1.60 23.54 11.75
C VAL A 201 -1.74 24.68 12.74
N ARG A 202 -2.91 24.85 13.38
CA ARG A 202 -3.13 25.89 14.40
C ARG A 202 -2.25 25.70 15.63
N LYS A 203 -1.90 24.46 15.96
CA LYS A 203 -1.00 24.10 17.07
C LYS A 203 0.48 24.21 16.71
N GLY A 204 0.83 24.50 15.45
CA GLY A 204 2.22 24.59 14.99
C GLY A 204 2.93 23.24 14.85
N MET A 205 2.19 22.12 14.93
CA MET A 205 2.75 20.77 14.86
C MET A 205 3.06 20.35 13.43
N ILE A 206 2.31 20.87 12.47
CA ILE A 206 2.54 20.70 11.03
C ILE A 206 2.42 22.04 10.32
N ALA A 207 3.12 22.21 9.21
CA ALA A 207 2.90 23.29 8.26
C ALA A 207 2.02 22.80 7.11
N SER A 208 1.28 23.72 6.51
CA SER A 208 0.55 23.49 5.27
C SER A 208 1.06 24.43 4.19
N SER A 209 1.30 23.91 2.99
CA SER A 209 1.63 24.69 1.81
C SER A 209 0.86 24.14 0.60
N THR A 210 1.10 24.70 -0.57
CA THR A 210 0.51 24.22 -1.81
C THR A 210 1.60 23.92 -2.83
N GLU A 211 1.50 22.78 -3.49
CA GLU A 211 2.38 22.39 -4.59
C GLU A 211 1.62 22.44 -5.90
N ALA A 212 2.31 22.82 -6.98
CA ALA A 212 1.73 22.81 -8.31
C ALA A 212 1.54 21.36 -8.79
N ASN A 213 0.42 21.08 -9.43
CA ASN A 213 0.25 19.86 -10.20
C ASN A 213 1.27 19.86 -11.35
N ARG A 214 2.02 18.77 -11.49
CA ARG A 214 2.98 18.64 -12.61
C ARG A 214 2.29 18.52 -13.97
N ASP A 215 1.05 18.04 -13.96
CA ASP A 215 0.31 17.65 -15.18
C ASP A 215 -0.93 18.52 -15.48
N ASP A 216 -1.24 19.52 -14.65
CA ASP A 216 -2.48 20.31 -14.80
C ASP A 216 -2.36 21.74 -14.25
N GLU A 217 -3.22 22.66 -14.71
CA GLU A 217 -3.32 24.01 -14.12
C GLU A 217 -4.01 23.94 -12.74
N GLY A 218 -3.22 23.77 -11.68
CA GLY A 218 -3.75 23.77 -10.32
C GLY A 218 -2.69 23.54 -9.25
N SER A 219 -3.08 23.71 -7.99
CA SER A 219 -2.26 23.35 -6.84
C SER A 219 -3.03 22.49 -5.85
N TYR A 220 -2.32 21.63 -5.13
CA TYR A 220 -2.89 20.79 -4.07
C TYR A 220 -2.22 21.10 -2.73
N TYR A 221 -2.98 20.89 -1.64
CA TYR A 221 -2.46 21.06 -0.29
C TYR A 221 -1.50 19.92 0.08
N VAL A 222 -0.36 20.31 0.59
CA VAL A 222 0.62 19.41 1.21
C VAL A 222 0.90 19.84 2.64
N TYR A 223 1.35 18.89 3.44
CA TYR A 223 1.64 19.07 4.85
C TYR A 223 3.02 18.53 5.18
N GLN A 224 3.70 19.21 6.10
CA GLN A 224 5.03 18.86 6.57
C GLN A 224 5.02 18.86 8.10
N VAL A 225 5.61 17.85 8.74
CA VAL A 225 5.76 17.89 10.20
C VAL A 225 6.79 18.95 10.59
N MET A 226 6.44 19.75 11.59
CA MET A 226 7.33 20.75 12.16
C MET A 226 8.13 20.13 13.32
N PRO A 227 9.28 20.70 13.72
CA PRO A 227 10.09 20.15 14.82
C PRO A 227 9.29 19.84 16.08
N GLN A 228 8.36 20.73 16.47
CA GLN A 228 7.49 20.51 17.62
C GLN A 228 6.61 19.26 17.49
N GLY A 229 6.06 19.00 16.29
CA GLY A 229 5.26 17.80 16.03
C GLY A 229 6.11 16.54 15.97
N ALA A 230 7.31 16.64 15.40
CA ALA A 230 8.28 15.56 15.35
C ALA A 230 8.70 15.13 16.76
N ASP A 231 8.98 16.09 17.64
CA ASP A 231 9.30 15.84 19.05
C ASP A 231 8.17 15.10 19.77
N VAL A 232 6.90 15.47 19.53
CA VAL A 232 5.75 14.77 20.12
C VAL A 232 5.73 13.31 19.67
N VAL A 233 5.89 13.04 18.37
CA VAL A 233 5.89 11.66 17.84
C VAL A 233 7.07 10.86 18.39
N MET A 234 8.28 11.42 18.37
CA MET A 234 9.48 10.74 18.85
C MET A 234 9.40 10.43 20.35
N ASN A 235 8.98 11.38 21.19
CA ASN A 235 8.85 11.18 22.63
C ASN A 235 7.78 10.12 22.98
N SER A 236 6.69 10.05 22.22
CA SER A 236 5.66 9.02 22.38
C SER A 236 6.16 7.64 21.92
N LEU A 237 6.97 7.59 20.86
CA LEU A 237 7.51 6.35 20.29
C LEU A 237 8.67 5.76 21.11
N GLU A 238 9.52 6.57 21.75
CA GLU A 238 10.61 6.11 22.63
C GLU A 238 10.11 5.25 23.80
N LYS A 239 8.86 5.46 24.22
CA LYS A 239 8.22 4.70 25.30
C LYS A 239 7.72 3.32 24.85
N ILE A 240 7.83 3.01 23.55
CA ILE A 240 7.39 1.74 22.96
C ILE A 240 8.57 1.01 22.32
N SER A 241 8.47 -0.33 22.26
CA SER A 241 9.39 -1.12 21.45
C SER A 241 9.15 -0.86 19.96
N LEU A 242 10.02 -0.08 19.34
CA LEU A 242 10.08 0.15 17.89
C LEU A 242 10.43 -1.12 17.07
N LYS A 243 10.63 -2.25 17.74
CA LYS A 243 10.89 -3.53 17.09
C LYS A 243 9.57 -4.11 16.62
N LYS A 244 9.47 -4.31 15.30
CA LYS A 244 8.48 -5.22 14.71
C LYS A 244 8.48 -6.51 15.53
N ALA A 245 7.31 -6.94 16.02
CA ALA A 245 7.19 -8.20 16.75
C ALA A 245 7.83 -9.30 15.89
N GLN A 246 9.01 -9.79 16.30
CA GLN A 246 9.68 -10.88 15.62
C GLN A 246 8.79 -12.11 15.77
N ARG A 247 8.10 -12.50 14.70
CA ARG A 247 7.68 -13.89 14.58
C ARG A 247 8.95 -14.71 14.37
N LEU A 248 9.24 -15.60 15.31
CA LEU A 248 10.21 -16.69 15.16
C LEU A 248 9.96 -17.36 13.79
N SER A 249 10.94 -17.29 12.88
CA SER A 249 10.90 -18.07 11.66
C SER A 249 11.29 -19.51 11.95
N PRO A 250 10.58 -20.52 11.41
CA PRO A 250 11.12 -21.85 11.31
C PRO A 250 12.22 -21.87 10.24
N MET A 251 13.46 -22.05 10.70
CA MET A 251 14.60 -22.72 10.03
C MET A 251 15.09 -22.25 8.65
N ASP A 252 16.34 -21.77 8.66
CA ASP A 252 17.43 -22.04 7.73
C ASP A 252 17.14 -22.17 6.23
N ARG A 253 17.46 -21.11 5.47
CA ARG A 253 18.04 -21.26 4.13
C ARG A 253 19.25 -20.35 3.97
N LYS A 254 20.41 -20.99 3.77
CA LYS A 254 21.70 -20.35 3.47
C LYS A 254 21.62 -19.52 2.17
N PRO A 255 22.37 -18.41 2.05
CA PRO A 255 22.49 -17.69 0.79
C PRO A 255 23.52 -18.36 -0.15
N THR A 256 23.09 -18.60 -1.39
CA THR A 256 23.90 -18.82 -2.59
C THR A 256 23.32 -17.87 -3.65
N ALA A 257 24.03 -17.11 -4.47
CA ALA A 257 25.45 -16.97 -4.77
C ALA A 257 25.70 -15.54 -5.30
N LYS A 258 26.98 -15.17 -5.44
CA LYS A 258 27.50 -13.92 -6.01
C LYS A 258 27.00 -13.70 -7.45
N TYR A 259 26.57 -12.48 -7.76
CA TYR A 259 26.60 -11.97 -9.14
C TYR A 259 27.74 -10.96 -9.27
N ALA A 260 28.72 -11.33 -10.09
CA ALA A 260 29.71 -10.42 -10.65
C ALA A 260 29.03 -9.66 -11.79
N GLY A 261 29.35 -8.38 -11.92
CA GLY A 261 28.71 -7.47 -12.86
C GLY A 261 29.03 -7.81 -14.31
N GLU A 262 27.97 -7.97 -15.09
CA GLU A 262 27.88 -7.61 -16.50
C GLU A 262 26.63 -6.74 -16.63
N LEU A 263 26.76 -5.56 -17.23
CA LEU A 263 25.65 -4.66 -17.51
C LEU A 263 24.78 -5.33 -18.59
N ASP A 264 23.58 -5.75 -18.20
CA ASP A 264 22.59 -6.38 -19.06
C ASP A 264 21.84 -5.32 -19.89
N ASP A 265 21.56 -5.65 -21.15
CA ASP A 265 20.92 -4.83 -22.20
C ASP A 265 19.46 -4.43 -21.84
N ASP A 266 18.94 -4.96 -20.73
CA ASP A 266 17.61 -4.76 -20.18
C ASP A 266 17.51 -3.56 -19.20
N THR A 267 18.55 -2.71 -19.11
CA THR A 267 18.49 -1.44 -18.35
C THR A 267 18.18 -0.29 -19.32
N PRO A 268 16.94 0.21 -19.39
CA PRO A 268 16.70 1.45 -20.12
C PRO A 268 17.22 2.59 -19.23
N PHE A 269 18.12 3.39 -19.81
CA PHE A 269 18.76 4.61 -19.28
C PHE A 269 20.04 4.42 -18.46
#